data_AF-A0A2Z7D828-F1
#
_entry.id   AF-A0A2Z7D828-F1
#
_cell.length_a   1.000
_cell.length_b   1.000
_cell.length_c   1.000
_cell.angle_alpha   90.00
_cell.angle_beta   90.00
_cell.angle_gamma   90.00
#
_symmetry.space_group_name_H-M   'P 1'
#
loop_
_entity.id
_entity.type
_entity.pdbx_description
1 polymer ?
#
loop_
_entity_poly.entity_id
_entity_poly.type
_entity_poly.pdbx_seq_one_letter_code
_entity_poly.pdbx_strand_id
1 'polypeptide(L)'
;MSKVGMSKQSSLFDCMLRFWSLSSNVFLFSWGPMSPTLYDVHLFTGLPLIGPDSPYLIDDPLAPKLAPLRYFFPSYRAVVKQYESCPDVPSVTEHIMFLWVLICQYLFCPISGKPSFEYLPRACSLSTGKVYNLGAMLLGSFYQGMNSCVTNNPLSRLGGVAWLLQVCTAAYFSKLFSFPTSSGSLSTLY
;
A
#
# COMPACT_ATOMS: atom_id res chain seq x y z
N MET A 1 -8.89 -2.24 -10.48
CA MET A 1 -8.14 -3.26 -11.22
C MET A 1 -7.02 -2.58 -11.99
N SER A 2 -5.78 -2.73 -11.55
CA SER A 2 -4.61 -2.28 -12.32
C SER A 2 -4.53 -3.12 -13.59
N LYS A 3 -4.56 -2.46 -14.75
CA LYS A 3 -4.31 -3.02 -16.08
C LYS A 3 -2.78 -3.17 -16.31
N VAL A 4 -2.08 -3.75 -15.35
CA VAL A 4 -0.77 -4.34 -15.57
C VAL A 4 -1.00 -5.83 -15.45
N GLY A 5 -1.10 -6.50 -16.60
CA GLY A 5 -1.17 -7.95 -16.67
C GLY A 5 0.12 -8.54 -16.15
N MET A 6 0.21 -8.75 -14.83
CA MET A 6 1.22 -9.63 -14.26
C MET A 6 0.73 -11.06 -14.40
N SER A 7 1.23 -11.75 -15.42
CA SER A 7 0.95 -13.16 -15.64
C SER A 7 1.41 -13.99 -14.42
N LYS A 8 0.46 -14.64 -13.74
CA LYS A 8 0.62 -15.90 -13.00
C LYS A 8 1.80 -15.99 -12.01
N GLN A 9 1.89 -15.07 -11.04
CA GLN A 9 2.71 -15.28 -9.82
C GLN A 9 1.91 -15.90 -8.65
N SER A 10 0.67 -16.35 -8.89
CA SER A 10 -0.17 -16.99 -7.88
C SER A 10 0.56 -18.11 -7.14
N SER A 11 1.24 -19.00 -7.87
CA SER A 11 1.97 -20.12 -7.29
C SER A 11 3.08 -19.70 -6.34
N LEU A 12 3.73 -18.56 -6.60
CA LEU A 12 4.79 -18.04 -5.73
C LEU A 12 4.21 -17.47 -4.43
N PHE A 13 3.08 -16.77 -4.48
CA PHE A 13 2.39 -16.35 -3.25
C PHE A 13 1.84 -17.52 -2.47
N ASP A 14 1.26 -18.51 -3.15
CA ASP A 14 0.82 -19.76 -2.52
C ASP A 14 1.97 -20.47 -1.82
N CYS A 15 3.17 -20.49 -2.42
CA CYS A 15 4.38 -21.00 -1.78
C CYS A 15 4.79 -20.15 -0.56
N MET A 16 4.85 -18.82 -0.70
CA MET A 16 5.21 -17.93 0.41
C MET A 16 4.28 -18.07 1.61
N LEU A 17 2.97 -18.22 1.38
CA LEU A 17 2.00 -18.45 2.45
C LEU A 17 2.30 -19.73 3.25
N ARG A 18 2.82 -20.78 2.63
CA ARG A 18 3.18 -22.03 3.32
C ARG A 18 4.35 -21.86 4.29
N PHE A 19 5.21 -20.89 4.03
CA PHE A 19 6.33 -20.57 4.92
C PHE A 19 5.93 -19.61 6.05
N TRP A 20 4.76 -18.99 6.01
CA TRP A 20 4.32 -18.03 7.02
C TRP A 20 3.92 -18.72 8.33
N SER A 21 4.53 -18.29 9.43
CA SER A 21 4.22 -18.74 10.79
C SER A 21 3.26 -17.79 11.50
N LEU A 22 2.08 -18.30 11.89
CA LEU A 22 1.07 -17.54 12.62
C LEU A 22 1.52 -17.12 14.04
N SER A 23 2.43 -17.87 14.66
CA SER A 23 2.87 -17.60 16.04
C SER A 23 3.89 -16.47 16.13
N SER A 24 4.74 -16.34 15.12
CA SER A 24 5.87 -15.40 15.10
C SER A 24 5.73 -14.29 14.07
N ASN A 25 4.71 -14.32 13.19
CA ASN A 25 4.54 -13.38 12.08
C ASN A 25 5.80 -13.25 11.20
N VAL A 26 6.44 -14.38 10.90
CA VAL A 26 7.60 -14.46 10.00
C VAL A 26 7.47 -15.63 9.03
N PHE A 27 8.12 -15.50 7.87
CA PHE A 27 8.40 -16.61 6.97
C PHE A 27 9.55 -17.44 7.53
N LEU A 28 9.36 -18.76 7.61
CA LEU A 28 10.35 -19.70 8.12
C LEU A 28 11.03 -20.44 6.96
N PHE A 29 12.23 -20.00 6.60
CA PHE A 29 13.07 -20.68 5.62
C PHE A 29 14.14 -21.53 6.31
N SER A 30 14.73 -22.47 5.58
CA SER A 30 15.82 -23.33 6.10
C SER A 30 17.09 -22.55 6.45
N TRP A 31 17.27 -21.35 5.91
CA TRP A 31 18.39 -20.45 6.16
C TRP A 31 18.06 -19.33 7.16
N GLY A 32 16.88 -19.34 7.78
CA GLY A 32 16.49 -18.39 8.82
C GLY A 32 15.12 -17.73 8.61
N PRO A 33 14.60 -17.05 9.63
CA PRO A 33 13.34 -16.32 9.54
C PRO A 33 13.47 -15.05 8.70
N MET A 34 12.41 -14.69 7.99
CA MET A 34 12.31 -13.48 7.19
C MET A 34 10.94 -12.84 7.37
N SER A 35 10.87 -11.53 7.54
CA SER A 35 9.60 -10.80 7.48
C SER A 35 9.84 -9.38 6.97
N PRO A 36 8.85 -8.74 6.34
CA PRO A 36 8.90 -7.32 6.08
C PRO A 36 8.98 -6.55 7.40
N THR A 37 9.90 -5.61 7.50
CA THR A 37 10.05 -4.75 8.68
C THR A 37 9.56 -3.34 8.38
N LEU A 38 9.47 -2.51 9.43
CA LEU A 38 9.14 -1.08 9.24
C LEU A 38 10.22 -0.37 8.40
N TYR A 39 11.46 -0.83 8.48
CA TYR A 39 12.55 -0.35 7.65
C TYR A 39 12.36 -0.68 6.17
N ASP A 40 11.91 -1.89 5.85
CA ASP A 40 11.58 -2.27 4.47
C ASP A 40 10.43 -1.42 3.92
N VAL A 41 9.39 -1.19 4.74
CA VAL A 41 8.28 -0.32 4.36
C VAL A 41 8.76 1.10 4.07
N HIS A 42 9.63 1.66 4.91
CA HIS A 42 10.25 2.96 4.67
C HIS A 42 11.07 2.97 3.36
N LEU A 43 11.87 1.94 3.10
CA LEU A 43 12.64 1.84 1.86
C LEU A 43 11.76 1.80 0.62
N PHE A 44 10.62 1.09 0.66
CA PHE A 44 9.74 0.95 -0.51
C PHE A 44 8.82 2.15 -0.73
N THR A 45 8.43 2.85 0.33
CA THR A 45 7.38 3.89 0.25
C THR A 45 7.85 5.29 0.62
N GLY A 46 9.02 5.42 1.24
CA GLY A 46 9.49 6.66 1.85
C GLY A 46 8.72 7.08 3.10
N LEU A 47 7.79 6.26 3.60
CA LEU A 47 6.99 6.60 4.78
C LEU A 47 7.87 6.70 6.04
N PRO A 48 7.60 7.64 6.95
CA PRO A 48 8.42 7.87 8.13
C PRO A 48 8.45 6.65 9.05
N LEU A 49 9.65 6.34 9.59
CA LEU A 49 9.88 5.26 10.56
C LEU A 49 9.34 5.59 11.95
N ILE A 50 9.33 6.88 12.29
CA ILE A 50 8.94 7.40 13.60
C ILE A 50 7.71 8.27 13.38
N GLY A 51 6.63 7.92 14.06
CA GLY A 51 5.40 8.71 14.15
C GLY A 51 4.89 8.68 15.59
N PRO A 52 3.77 9.38 15.88
CA PRO A 52 3.15 9.35 17.20
C PRO A 52 2.86 7.92 17.66
N ASP A 53 2.85 7.72 18.99
CA ASP A 53 2.92 6.41 19.65
C ASP A 53 1.84 5.41 19.21
N SER A 54 0.70 5.90 18.68
CA SER A 54 -0.34 5.04 18.14
C SER A 54 -0.55 5.25 16.64
N PRO A 55 -0.35 4.20 15.82
CA PRO A 55 -0.68 4.25 14.40
C PRO A 55 -2.19 4.35 14.11
N TYR A 56 -3.04 4.06 15.11
CA TYR A 56 -4.50 4.04 14.92
C TYR A 56 -5.22 5.26 15.52
N LEU A 57 -4.57 6.00 16.43
CA LEU A 57 -5.15 7.22 16.99
C LEU A 57 -4.84 8.40 16.08
N ILE A 58 -5.74 8.60 15.11
CA ILE A 58 -5.74 9.76 14.23
C ILE A 58 -6.90 10.66 14.68
N ASP A 59 -6.73 11.27 15.85
CA ASP A 59 -7.59 12.35 16.33
C ASP A 59 -6.79 13.65 16.26
N ASP A 60 -6.78 14.26 15.07
CA ASP A 60 -6.25 15.60 14.92
C ASP A 60 -7.40 16.62 15.03
N PRO A 61 -7.52 17.37 16.13
CA PRO A 61 -8.56 18.40 16.27
C PRO A 61 -8.40 19.54 15.26
N LEU A 62 -7.22 19.69 14.64
CA LEU A 62 -6.95 20.65 13.59
C LEU A 62 -7.23 20.09 12.18
N ALA A 63 -7.59 18.81 12.06
CA ALA A 63 -7.92 18.23 10.76
C ALA A 63 -9.11 18.97 10.13
N PRO A 64 -9.05 19.31 8.83
CA PRO A 64 -10.15 19.96 8.14
C PRO A 64 -11.41 19.08 8.21
N LYS A 65 -12.49 19.64 8.74
CA LYS A 65 -13.80 19.00 8.72
C LYS A 65 -14.40 19.16 7.34
N LEU A 66 -14.27 18.12 6.51
CA LEU A 66 -14.94 18.11 5.23
C LEU A 66 -16.46 18.09 5.41
N ALA A 67 -17.17 18.85 4.57
CA ALA A 67 -18.60 18.66 4.43
C ALA A 67 -18.89 17.20 4.03
N PRO A 68 -20.03 16.62 4.47
CA PRO A 68 -20.42 15.28 4.06
C PRO A 68 -20.35 15.16 2.53
N LEU A 69 -19.58 14.19 2.06
CA LEU A 69 -19.46 13.93 0.63
C LEU A 69 -20.85 13.60 0.08
N ARG A 70 -21.35 14.47 -0.79
CA ARG A 70 -22.68 14.33 -1.41
C ARG A 70 -22.74 13.22 -2.46
N TYR A 71 -21.59 12.68 -2.86
CA TYR A 71 -21.44 11.72 -3.94
C TYR A 71 -20.64 10.50 -3.49
N PHE A 72 -21.13 9.32 -3.86
CA PHE A 72 -20.36 8.08 -3.78
C PHE A 72 -19.47 7.97 -5.03
N PHE A 73 -18.16 7.85 -4.85
CA PHE A 73 -17.24 7.73 -5.98
C PHE A 73 -17.12 6.27 -6.43
N PRO A 74 -17.53 5.93 -7.67
CA PRO A 74 -17.54 4.55 -8.14
C PRO A 74 -16.14 4.02 -8.49
N SER A 75 -15.12 4.90 -8.58
CA SER A 75 -13.73 4.54 -8.86
C SER A 75 -12.77 5.65 -8.46
N TYR A 76 -11.48 5.34 -8.30
CA TYR A 76 -10.42 6.33 -8.08
C TYR A 76 -10.36 7.39 -9.18
N ARG A 77 -10.49 6.97 -10.46
CA ARG A 77 -10.48 7.89 -11.60
C ARG A 77 -11.64 8.88 -11.57
N ALA A 78 -12.78 8.50 -10.99
CA ALA A 78 -13.91 9.41 -10.82
C ALA A 78 -13.59 10.52 -9.80
N VAL A 79 -12.87 10.19 -8.72
CA VAL A 79 -12.39 11.19 -7.76
C VAL A 79 -11.42 12.14 -8.45
N VAL A 80 -10.41 11.60 -9.13
CA VAL A 80 -9.40 12.44 -9.82
C VAL A 80 -10.07 13.38 -10.79
N LYS A 81 -10.92 12.88 -11.71
CA LYS A 81 -11.63 13.75 -12.67
C LYS A 81 -12.50 14.83 -12.04
N GLN A 82 -13.08 14.58 -10.86
CA GLN A 82 -13.92 15.53 -10.16
C GLN A 82 -13.10 16.68 -9.55
N TYR A 83 -11.88 16.37 -9.12
CA TYR A 83 -11.00 17.28 -8.36
C TYR A 83 -9.69 17.61 -9.10
N GLU A 84 -9.64 17.32 -10.40
CA GLU A 84 -8.58 17.69 -11.33
C GLU A 84 -8.93 19.07 -11.89
N SER A 85 -8.65 20.12 -11.11
CA SER A 85 -8.68 21.51 -11.60
C SER A 85 -7.28 21.97 -12.01
N CYS A 86 -7.19 23.04 -12.81
CA CYS A 86 -5.94 23.64 -13.31
C CYS A 86 -6.13 25.18 -13.44
N PRO A 87 -5.13 26.06 -13.18
CA PRO A 87 -3.68 25.84 -13.01
C PRO A 87 -3.04 26.49 -11.75
N ASP A 88 -3.80 26.83 -10.71
CA ASP A 88 -3.27 27.51 -9.52
C ASP A 88 -2.91 26.53 -8.37
N VAL A 89 -2.81 27.05 -7.14
CA VAL A 89 -2.57 26.28 -5.91
C VAL A 89 -3.79 25.38 -5.61
N PRO A 90 -3.57 24.07 -5.36
CA PRO A 90 -4.67 23.16 -5.04
C PRO A 90 -5.39 23.59 -3.76
N SER A 91 -6.72 23.58 -3.81
CA SER A 91 -7.55 23.83 -2.63
C SER A 91 -7.32 22.74 -1.56
N VAL A 92 -7.63 23.06 -0.31
CA VAL A 92 -7.55 22.11 0.82
C VAL A 92 -8.37 20.84 0.51
N THR A 93 -9.54 20.99 -0.13
CA THR A 93 -10.38 19.86 -0.52
C THR A 93 -9.71 18.98 -1.56
N GLU A 94 -9.13 19.56 -2.62
CA GLU A 94 -8.42 18.80 -3.66
C GLU A 94 -7.21 18.09 -3.08
N HIS A 95 -6.45 18.74 -2.20
CA HIS A 95 -5.33 18.15 -1.51
C HIS A 95 -5.76 16.92 -0.67
N ILE A 96 -6.85 17.03 0.10
CA ILE A 96 -7.39 15.91 0.88
C ILE A 96 -7.88 14.77 -0.02
N MET A 97 -8.57 15.08 -1.12
CA MET A 97 -9.06 14.05 -2.05
C MET A 97 -7.91 13.32 -2.73
N PHE A 98 -6.86 14.05 -3.09
CA PHE A 98 -5.63 13.48 -3.61
C PHE A 98 -4.99 12.51 -2.59
N LEU A 99 -4.82 12.95 -1.34
CA LEU A 99 -4.26 12.09 -0.28
C LEU A 99 -5.15 10.87 -0.01
N TRP A 100 -6.48 11.02 -0.07
CA TRP A 100 -7.41 9.92 0.10
C TRP A 100 -7.27 8.87 -1.01
N VAL A 101 -7.18 9.32 -2.27
CA VAL A 101 -6.87 8.43 -3.40
C VAL A 101 -5.51 7.79 -3.22
N LEU A 102 -4.48 8.53 -2.79
CA LEU A 102 -3.14 8.00 -2.59
C LEU A 102 -3.11 6.86 -1.56
N ILE A 103 -3.69 7.11 -0.39
CA ILE A 103 -3.77 6.14 0.71
C ILE A 103 -4.58 4.90 0.27
N CYS A 104 -5.74 5.11 -0.34
CA CYS A 104 -6.58 3.99 -0.75
C CYS A 104 -6.04 3.24 -1.97
N GLN A 105 -5.48 3.90 -2.98
CA GLN A 105 -5.13 3.24 -4.24
C GLN A 105 -3.73 2.62 -4.23
N TYR A 106 -2.77 3.23 -3.53
CA TYR A 106 -1.36 2.85 -3.62
C TYR A 106 -0.78 2.31 -2.32
N LEU A 107 -1.31 2.71 -1.16
CA LEU A 107 -0.83 2.18 0.13
C LEU A 107 -1.62 0.95 0.57
N PHE A 108 -2.91 1.12 0.87
CA PHE A 108 -3.74 0.05 1.48
C PHE A 108 -4.57 -0.76 0.49
N CYS A 109 -4.79 -0.24 -0.73
CA CYS A 109 -5.48 -0.88 -1.87
C CYS A 109 -6.75 -1.69 -1.53
N PRO A 110 -7.78 -1.14 -0.85
CA PRO A 110 -8.95 -1.90 -0.40
C PRO A 110 -9.54 -2.82 -1.48
N ILE A 111 -9.98 -4.02 -1.07
CA ILE A 111 -10.49 -5.08 -1.96
C ILE A 111 -11.64 -4.58 -2.85
N SER A 112 -12.42 -3.61 -2.38
CA SER A 112 -13.51 -2.98 -3.13
C SER A 112 -13.07 -2.36 -4.46
N GLY A 113 -11.77 -2.06 -4.63
CA GLY A 113 -11.24 -1.36 -5.79
C GLY A 113 -11.74 0.09 -5.92
N LYS A 114 -12.26 0.65 -4.83
CA LYS A 114 -12.84 1.99 -4.72
C LYS A 114 -12.32 2.69 -3.46
N PRO A 115 -12.25 4.04 -3.44
CA PRO A 115 -11.91 4.79 -2.24
C PRO A 115 -12.81 4.38 -1.08
N SER A 116 -12.21 3.98 0.04
CA SER A 116 -12.95 3.62 1.26
C SER A 116 -13.00 4.81 2.22
N PHE A 117 -14.21 5.15 2.67
CA PHE A 117 -14.43 6.26 3.60
C PHE A 117 -13.73 6.08 4.95
N GLU A 118 -13.36 4.84 5.32
CA GLU A 118 -12.55 4.56 6.51
C GLU A 118 -11.21 5.31 6.49
N TYR A 119 -10.64 5.53 5.30
CA TYR A 119 -9.36 6.22 5.13
C TYR A 119 -9.50 7.73 4.94
N LEU A 120 -10.73 8.25 4.80
CA LEU A 120 -10.95 9.67 4.56
C LEU A 120 -10.53 10.54 5.77
N PRO A 121 -10.88 10.21 7.03
CA PRO A 121 -10.37 10.94 8.20
C PRO A 121 -8.84 10.94 8.29
N ARG A 122 -8.20 9.87 7.81
CA ARG A 122 -6.74 9.75 7.75
C ARG A 122 -6.14 10.71 6.73
N ALA A 123 -6.79 10.85 5.56
CA ALA A 123 -6.40 11.84 4.55
C ALA A 123 -6.59 13.28 5.04
N CYS A 124 -7.69 13.58 5.74
CA CYS A 124 -7.90 14.89 6.35
C CYS A 124 -6.80 15.23 7.35
N SER A 125 -6.43 14.27 8.19
CA SER A 125 -5.39 14.47 9.19
C SER A 125 -4.01 14.60 8.53
N LEU A 126 -3.71 13.80 7.51
CA LEU A 126 -2.46 13.92 6.75
C LEU A 126 -2.32 15.27 6.03
N SER A 127 -3.43 15.91 5.66
CA SER A 127 -3.43 17.24 5.02
C SER A 127 -2.93 18.36 5.94
N THR A 128 -2.86 18.14 7.26
CA THR A 128 -2.30 19.13 8.19
C THR A 128 -0.76 19.13 8.18
N GLY A 129 -0.13 18.20 7.46
CA GLY A 129 1.32 18.05 7.40
C GLY A 129 1.94 17.41 8.64
N LYS A 130 1.12 16.93 9.59
CA LYS A 130 1.62 16.15 10.72
C LYS A 130 2.16 14.79 10.27
N VAL A 131 3.15 14.32 11.00
CA VAL A 131 3.74 12.99 10.78
C VAL A 131 2.82 11.95 11.41
N TYR A 132 2.36 10.99 10.61
CA TYR A 132 1.56 9.84 11.06
C TYR A 132 2.32 8.55 10.81
N ASN A 133 2.12 7.56 11.68
CA ASN A 133 2.78 6.26 11.57
C ASN A 133 2.11 5.33 10.54
N LEU A 134 1.92 5.84 9.31
CA LEU A 134 1.32 5.10 8.20
C LEU A 134 2.13 3.85 7.84
N GLY A 135 3.45 3.89 8.04
CA GLY A 135 4.33 2.72 7.83
C GLY A 135 3.96 1.57 8.77
N ALA A 136 3.79 1.83 10.07
CA ALA A 136 3.38 0.80 11.02
C ALA A 136 1.94 0.34 10.76
N MET A 137 1.03 1.23 10.36
CA MET A 137 -0.32 0.83 9.95
C MET A 137 -0.28 -0.15 8.77
N LEU A 138 0.48 0.19 7.73
CA LEU A 138 0.62 -0.64 6.53
C LEU A 138 1.20 -2.01 6.88
N LEU A 139 2.25 -2.04 7.71
CA LEU A 139 2.87 -3.27 8.17
C LEU A 139 1.92 -4.12 9.03
N GLY A 140 1.16 -3.49 9.93
CA GLY A 140 0.14 -4.16 10.73
C GLY A 140 -0.97 -4.77 9.86
N SER A 141 -1.46 -4.01 8.87
CA SER A 141 -2.42 -4.52 7.88
C SER A 141 -1.87 -5.68 7.07
N PHE A 142 -0.58 -5.66 6.73
CA PHE A 142 0.09 -6.77 6.05
C PHE A 142 0.10 -8.04 6.91
N TYR A 143 0.55 -7.96 8.17
CA TYR A 143 0.57 -9.11 9.07
C TYR A 143 -0.84 -9.67 9.33
N GLN A 144 -1.82 -8.80 9.54
CA GLN A 144 -3.21 -9.22 9.70
C GLN A 144 -3.75 -9.92 8.44
N GLY A 145 -3.41 -9.39 7.25
CA GLY A 145 -3.75 -9.99 5.96
C GLY A 145 -3.12 -11.37 5.77
N MET A 146 -1.83 -11.51 6.07
CA MET A 146 -1.10 -12.78 6.01
C MET A 146 -1.70 -13.83 6.94
N ASN A 147 -1.97 -13.46 8.20
CA ASN A 147 -2.62 -14.36 9.16
C ASN A 147 -4.00 -14.79 8.66
N SER A 148 -4.78 -13.84 8.14
CA SER A 148 -6.11 -14.13 7.58
C SER A 148 -6.06 -15.09 6.39
N CYS A 149 -5.06 -14.96 5.52
CA CYS A 149 -4.83 -15.86 4.38
C CYS A 149 -4.49 -17.27 4.82
N VAL A 150 -3.56 -17.43 5.77
CA VAL A 150 -3.14 -18.75 6.25
C VAL A 150 -4.28 -19.46 7.00
N THR A 151 -5.08 -18.73 7.79
CA THR A 151 -6.19 -19.33 8.53
C THR A 151 -7.40 -19.68 7.66
N ASN A 152 -7.77 -18.82 6.70
CA ASN A 152 -9.07 -18.94 6.00
C ASN A 152 -8.97 -19.31 4.52
N ASN A 153 -7.75 -19.39 3.97
CA ASN A 153 -7.41 -19.79 2.59
C ASN A 153 -8.44 -19.31 1.53
N PRO A 154 -8.45 -18.00 1.25
CA PRO A 154 -7.83 -17.61 -0.02
C PRO A 154 -6.91 -16.38 0.06
N LEU A 155 -5.94 -16.32 -0.86
CA LEU A 155 -5.03 -15.17 -1.12
C LEU A 155 -5.78 -13.84 -1.32
N SER A 156 -7.04 -13.88 -1.74
CA SER A 156 -7.88 -12.68 -1.88
C SER A 156 -8.08 -11.93 -0.55
N ARG A 157 -7.80 -12.57 0.60
CA ARG A 157 -7.84 -11.97 1.94
C ARG A 157 -6.64 -11.10 2.27
N LEU A 158 -5.49 -11.29 1.61
CA LEU A 158 -4.33 -10.40 1.73
C LEU A 158 -4.71 -9.00 1.21
N GLY A 159 -5.72 -8.97 0.35
CA GLY A 159 -6.41 -7.78 -0.09
C GLY A 159 -5.43 -6.80 -0.73
N GLY A 160 -5.48 -5.56 -0.28
CA GLY A 160 -4.75 -4.50 -0.93
C GLY A 160 -3.25 -4.44 -0.67
N VAL A 161 -2.80 -4.97 0.46
CA VAL A 161 -1.39 -4.93 0.85
C VAL A 161 -0.59 -6.09 0.24
N ALA A 162 -1.20 -6.86 -0.68
CA ALA A 162 -0.54 -7.92 -1.42
C ALA A 162 0.66 -7.44 -2.25
N TRP A 163 0.69 -6.18 -2.65
CA TRP A 163 1.84 -5.58 -3.32
C TRP A 163 3.09 -5.58 -2.43
N LEU A 164 2.94 -5.48 -1.11
CA LEU A 164 4.08 -5.52 -0.19
C LEU A 164 4.70 -6.93 -0.19
N LEU A 165 3.88 -7.98 -0.24
CA LEU A 165 4.37 -9.35 -0.42
C LEU A 165 5.14 -9.49 -1.73
N GLN A 166 4.61 -8.93 -2.82
CA GLN A 166 5.26 -8.92 -4.14
C GLN A 166 6.64 -8.29 -4.07
N VAL A 167 6.75 -7.08 -3.54
CA VAL A 167 8.01 -6.33 -3.48
C VAL A 167 9.00 -7.01 -2.55
N CYS A 168 8.59 -7.46 -1.36
CA CYS A 168 9.46 -8.19 -0.44
C CYS A 168 9.97 -9.50 -1.05
N THR A 169 9.10 -10.25 -1.73
CA THR A 169 9.50 -11.52 -2.34
C THR A 169 10.42 -11.27 -3.54
N ALA A 170 10.17 -10.22 -4.34
CA ALA A 170 11.05 -9.83 -5.43
C ALA A 170 12.43 -9.36 -4.94
N ALA A 171 12.49 -8.59 -3.85
CA ALA A 171 13.74 -8.16 -3.24
C ALA A 171 14.57 -9.34 -2.71
N TYR A 172 13.90 -10.28 -2.04
CA TYR A 172 14.56 -11.42 -1.41
C TYR A 172 14.96 -12.52 -2.40
N PHE A 173 14.10 -12.79 -3.37
CA PHE A 173 14.30 -13.81 -4.41
C PHE A 173 14.54 -13.16 -5.77
N SER A 174 15.40 -12.15 -5.84
CA SER A 174 15.68 -11.39 -7.07
C SER A 174 16.06 -12.27 -8.27
N LYS A 175 16.72 -13.41 -8.03
CA LYS A 175 17.06 -14.40 -9.07
C LYS A 175 15.85 -15.13 -9.68
N LEU A 176 14.73 -15.23 -8.95
CA LEU A 176 13.47 -15.79 -9.44
C LEU A 176 12.63 -14.73 -10.16
N PHE A 177 12.85 -13.47 -9.83
CA PHE A 177 12.23 -12.29 -10.45
C PHE A 177 13.23 -11.65 -11.41
N SER A 178 13.68 -12.41 -12.41
CA SER A 178 14.47 -11.85 -13.50
C SER A 178 13.62 -10.82 -14.23
N PHE A 179 13.84 -9.54 -13.96
CA PHE A 179 13.33 -8.48 -14.82
C PHE A 179 14.01 -8.67 -16.19
N PRO A 180 13.28 -8.66 -17.31
CA PRO A 180 13.92 -8.64 -18.62
C PRO A 180 14.83 -7.41 -18.65
N THR A 181 16.13 -7.64 -18.54
CA THR A 181 17.11 -6.62 -18.83
C THR A 181 16.94 -6.32 -20.30
N SER A 182 16.39 -5.15 -20.64
CA SER A 182 16.57 -4.64 -21.99
C SER A 182 18.06 -4.34 -22.15
N SER A 183 18.84 -5.35 -22.52
CA SER A 183 20.17 -5.19 -23.10
C SER A 183 19.99 -4.64 -24.52
N GLY A 184 19.40 -3.46 -24.63
CA GLY A 184 19.61 -2.61 -25.79
C GLY A 184 21.04 -2.14 -25.72
N SER A 185 21.89 -2.75 -26.54
CA SER A 185 23.24 -2.27 -26.82
C SER A 185 23.16 -0.75 -27.07
N LEU A 186 23.74 0.03 -26.16
CA LEU A 186 24.10 1.43 -26.43
C LEU A 186 25.25 1.39 -27.44
N SER A 187 24.92 1.19 -28.71
CA SER A 187 25.82 1.52 -29.81
C SER A 187 26.00 3.03 -29.78
N THR A 188 27.10 3.43 -29.14
CA THR A 188 27.68 4.75 -29.23
C THR A 188 28.13 4.93 -30.67
N LEU A 189 27.39 5.72 -31.46
CA LEU A 189 27.86 6.21 -32.74
C LEU A 189 28.48 7.58 -32.50
N TYR A 190 29.79 7.62 -32.65
CA TYR A 190 30.56 8.82 -32.98
C TYR A 190 30.15 9.35 -34.35
#